data_AF-A0A5E4J4S9-F1
#
_entry.id   AF-A0A5E4J4S9-F1
#
_cell.length_a   1.000
_cell.length_b   1.000
_cell.length_c   1.000
_cell.angle_alpha   90.00
_cell.angle_beta   90.00
_cell.angle_gamma   90.00
#
_symmetry.space_group_name_H-M   'P 1'
#
loop_
_entity.id
_entity.type
_entity.pdbx_description
1 polymer ?
#
loop_
_entity_poly.entity_id
_entity_poly.type
_entity_poly.pdbx_seq_one_letter_code
_entity_poly.pdbx_strand_id
1 'polypeptide(L)' 'MIELSFIQDFGLVIVILVFFAVYSYLNNSLIKNPSLALFVTIIIMLLLVIPYDWFKILLFLALVFYGFFQTFKPWEW' A
#
# COMPACT_ATOMS: atom_id res chain seq x y z
N MET A 1 12.41 -14.39 20.40
CA MET A 1 12.99 -14.84 19.11
C MET A 1 11.94 -15.05 18.01
N ILE A 2 10.66 -15.26 18.34
CA ILE A 2 9.55 -15.40 17.37
C ILE A 2 9.00 -14.05 16.89
N GLU A 3 9.15 -12.98 17.69
CA GLU A 3 8.57 -11.67 17.36
C GLU A 3 9.26 -10.93 16.21
N LEU A 4 10.58 -11.13 16.00
CA LEU A 4 11.29 -10.47 14.91
C LEU A 4 10.94 -11.08 13.53
N SER A 5 10.75 -12.41 13.45
CA SER A 5 10.45 -13.07 12.17
C SER A 5 9.03 -12.75 11.70
N PHE A 6 8.06 -12.73 12.62
CA PHE A 6 6.67 -12.43 12.28
C PHE A 6 6.52 -11.03 11.67
N ILE A 7 7.20 -10.03 12.24
CA ILE A 7 7.18 -8.66 11.71
C ILE A 7 7.87 -8.57 10.34
N GLN A 8 8.96 -9.30 10.14
CA GLN A 8 9.66 -9.37 8.84
C GLN A 8 8.81 -10.03 7.76
N ASP A 9 8.20 -11.17 8.04
CA ASP A 9 7.36 -11.91 7.09
C ASP A 9 6.06 -11.14 6.77
N PHE A 10 5.48 -10.48 7.77
CA PHE A 10 4.32 -9.60 7.59
C PHE A 10 4.64 -8.37 6.74
N GLY A 11 5.89 -7.88 6.79
CA GLY A 11 6.36 -6.78 5.95
C GLY A 11 6.23 -7.06 4.45
N LEU A 12 6.45 -8.30 4.03
CA LEU A 12 6.30 -8.70 2.61
C LEU A 12 4.84 -8.64 2.17
N VAL A 13 3.91 -9.11 3.02
CA VAL A 13 2.46 -9.04 2.78
C VAL A 13 2.00 -7.59 2.66
N ILE A 14 2.47 -6.71 3.55
CA ILE A 14 2.19 -5.27 3.50
C ILE A 14 2.68 -4.69 2.17
N VAL A 15 3.92 -4.98 1.78
CA VAL A 15 4.51 -4.48 0.54
C VAL A 15 3.68 -4.89 -0.68
N ILE A 16 3.20 -6.14 -0.73
CA ILE A 16 2.34 -6.62 -1.82
C ILE A 16 0.99 -5.86 -1.83
N LEU A 17 0.34 -5.72 -0.68
CA LEU A 17 -0.93 -5.00 -0.59
C LEU A 17 -0.79 -3.52 -1.00
N VAL A 18 0.25 -2.86 -0.51
CA VAL A 18 0.58 -1.49 -0.86
C VAL A 18 0.87 -1.36 -2.36
N PHE A 19 1.61 -2.31 -2.94
CA PHE A 19 1.87 -2.33 -4.38
C PHE A 19 0.57 -2.32 -5.18
N PHE A 20 -0.36 -3.23 -4.88
CA PHE A 20 -1.62 -3.32 -5.61
C PHE A 20 -2.51 -2.10 -5.39
N ALA A 21 -2.55 -1.55 -4.18
CA ALA A 21 -3.33 -0.36 -3.89
C ALA A 21 -2.81 0.86 -4.64
N VAL A 22 -1.49 1.09 -4.61
CA VAL A 22 -0.86 2.21 -5.33
C VAL A 22 -1.05 2.03 -6.84
N TYR A 23 -0.84 0.82 -7.36
CA TYR A 23 -1.09 0.53 -8.77
C TYR A 23 -2.54 0.80 -9.17
N SER A 24 -3.50 0.29 -8.41
CA SER A 24 -4.93 0.49 -8.66
C SER A 24 -5.30 1.96 -8.62
N TYR A 25 -4.77 2.71 -7.66
CA TYR A 25 -5.00 4.15 -7.55
C TYR A 25 -4.40 4.91 -8.73
N LEU A 26 -3.15 4.62 -9.11
CA LEU A 26 -2.49 5.28 -10.24
C LEU A 26 -3.19 4.96 -11.57
N ASN A 27 -3.56 3.70 -11.79
CA ASN A 27 -4.19 3.25 -13.03
C ASN A 27 -5.62 3.79 -13.19
N ASN A 28 -6.40 3.86 -12.11
CA ASN A 28 -7.78 4.36 -12.20
C ASN A 28 -7.87 5.89 -12.23
N SER A 29 -6.95 6.59 -11.57
CA SER A 29 -7.14 8.03 -11.28
C SER A 29 -6.20 8.94 -12.07
N LEU A 30 -4.96 8.50 -12.30
CA LEU A 30 -3.87 9.41 -12.71
C LEU A 30 -3.28 9.07 -14.08
N ILE A 31 -3.14 7.79 -14.42
CA ILE A 31 -2.40 7.34 -15.60
C ILE A 31 -3.29 6.39 -16.40
N LYS A 32 -3.75 6.84 -17.58
CA LYS A 32 -4.57 6.03 -18.50
C LYS A 32 -3.83 4.84 -19.12
N ASN A 33 -2.50 4.88 -19.15
CA ASN A 33 -1.66 3.83 -19.72
C ASN A 33 -1.25 2.82 -18.63
N PRO A 34 -1.76 1.58 -18.65
CA PRO A 34 -1.55 0.61 -17.58
C PRO A 34 -0.07 0.24 -17.39
N SER A 35 0.70 0.17 -18.48
CA SER A 35 2.15 -0.11 -18.43
C SER A 35 2.93 1.01 -17.74
N LEU A 36 2.52 2.27 -17.95
CA LEU A 36 3.17 3.44 -17.37
C LEU A 36 2.81 3.57 -15.88
N ALA A 37 1.58 3.25 -15.51
CA ALA A 37 1.16 3.15 -14.11
C ALA A 37 1.97 2.09 -13.35
N LEU A 38 2.22 0.94 -13.98
CA LEU A 38 3.01 -0.15 -13.39
C LEU A 38 4.46 0.30 -13.17
N PHE A 39 5.07 0.95 -14.16
CA PHE A 39 6.44 1.47 -14.05
C PHE A 39 6.59 2.50 -12.92
N VAL A 40 5.66 3.46 -12.84
CA VAL A 40 5.65 4.47 -11.76
C VAL A 40 5.43 3.82 -10.39
N THR A 41 4.55 2.81 -10.30
CA THR A 41 4.34 2.06 -9.07
C THR A 41 5.63 1.39 -8.60
N ILE A 42 6.36 0.73 -9.50
CA ILE A 42 7.65 0.09 -9.17
C ILE A 42 8.65 1.13 -8.64
N ILE A 43 8.73 2.31 -9.27
CA ILE A 43 9.62 3.39 -8.83
C ILE A 43 9.26 3.84 -7.41
N ILE A 44 7.98 4.10 -7.13
CA ILE A 44 7.50 4.50 -5.80
C ILE A 44 7.85 3.42 -4.77
N MET A 45 7.64 2.17 -5.10
CA MET A 45 7.90 1.05 -4.19
C MET A 45 9.39 0.91 -3.87
N LEU A 46 10.27 1.08 -4.86
CA LEU A 46 11.73 1.03 -4.67
C LEU A 46 12.28 2.25 -3.91
N LEU A 47 11.76 3.45 -4.16
CA LEU A 47 12.29 4.67 -3.57
C LEU A 47 11.73 4.99 -2.18
N LEU A 48 10.47 4.66 -1.93
CA LEU A 48 9.77 5.09 -0.71
C LEU A 48 9.39 3.91 0.19
N VAL A 49 8.92 2.81 -0.39
CA VAL A 49 8.36 1.71 0.42
C VAL A 49 9.44 0.75 0.91
N ILE A 50 10.35 0.30 0.05
CA ILE A 50 11.41 -0.64 0.42
C ILE A 50 12.41 -0.07 1.44
N PRO A 51 12.98 1.14 1.26
CA PRO A 51 14.04 1.65 2.13
C PRO A 51 13.55 2.21 3.47
N TYR A 52 12.26 2.55 3.59
CA TYR A 52 11.72 3.20 4.78
C TYR A 52 10.64 2.34 5.46
N ASP A 53 11.01 1.60 6.51
CA ASP A 53 10.08 0.74 7.24
C ASP A 53 8.91 1.51 7.88
N TRP A 54 9.14 2.74 8.34
CA TRP A 54 8.09 3.60 8.88
C TRP A 54 7.04 3.95 7.81
N PHE A 55 7.44 4.07 6.55
CA PHE A 55 6.55 4.39 5.44
C PHE A 55 5.68 3.19 5.06
N LYS A 56 6.21 1.96 5.14
CA LYS A 56 5.41 0.71 4.99
C LYS A 56 4.27 0.67 6.00
N ILE A 57 4.57 0.94 7.28
CA ILE A 57 3.59 0.90 8.36
C ILE A 57 2.54 2.00 8.17
N LEU A 58 2.95 3.21 7.78
CA LEU A 58 2.04 4.33 7.53
C LEU A 58 1.08 4.02 6.37
N LEU A 59 1.58 3.48 5.26
CA LEU A 59 0.75 3.07 4.13
C LEU A 59 -0.18 1.90 4.48
N PHE A 60 0.28 0.95 5.29
CA PHE A 60 -0.56 -0.11 5.79
C PHE A 60 -1.73 0.43 6.64
N LEU A 61 -1.43 1.32 7.59
CA LEU A 61 -2.47 1.97 8.40
C LEU A 61 -3.45 2.74 7.50
N ALA A 62 -2.95 3.51 6.54
CA ALA A 62 -3.79 4.23 5.58
C ALA A 62 -4.73 3.29 4.82
N LEU A 63 -4.25 2.12 4.39
CA LEU A 63 -5.08 1.10 3.73
C LEU A 63 -6.13 0.49 4.66
N VAL A 64 -5.74 0.15 5.88
CA VAL A 64 -6.67 -0.40 6.88
C VAL A 64 -7.77 0.61 7.21
N PHE A 65 -7.42 1.87 7.47
CA PHE A 65 -8.39 2.93 7.70
C PHE A 65 -9.26 3.17 6.46
N TYR A 66 -8.67 3.21 5.26
CA TYR A 66 -9.44 3.35 4.03
C TYR A 66 -10.48 2.24 3.86
N GLY A 67 -10.10 0.98 4.06
CA GLY A 67 -11.02 -0.16 4.01
C GLY A 67 -12.08 -0.11 5.12
N PHE A 68 -11.69 0.28 6.33
CA PHE A 68 -12.61 0.43 7.46
C PHE A 68 -13.65 1.51 7.20
N PHE A 69 -13.23 2.70 6.74
CA PHE A 69 -14.14 3.81 6.41
C PHE A 69 -14.97 3.56 5.16
N GLN A 70 -14.53 2.74 4.21
CA GLN A 70 -15.41 2.32 3.12
C GLN A 70 -16.52 1.38 3.58
N THR A 71 -16.23 0.52 4.56
CA THR A 71 -17.17 -0.50 5.06
C THR A 71 -18.13 0.10 6.08
N PHE A 72 -17.58 0.72 7.11
CA PHE A 72 -18.32 1.56 8.03
C PHE A 72 -18.31 2.95 7.43
N LYS A 73 -19.42 3.36 6.84
CA LYS A 73 -19.61 4.70 6.29
C LYS A 73 -20.22 5.60 7.37
N PRO A 74 -19.44 6.16 8.32
CA PRO A 74 -19.98 6.97 9.41
C PRO A 74 -20.69 8.23 8.91
N TRP A 75 -20.50 8.63 7.65
CA TRP A 75 -21.20 9.73 7.00
C TRP A 75 -22.63 9.37 6.52
N GLU A 76 -23.03 8.10 6.58
CA GLU A 76 -24.42 7.67 6.32
C GLU A 76 -25.26 7.56 7.59
N TRP A 77 -24.69 7.81 8.78
CA TRP A 77 -25.37 7.83 10.09
C TRP A 77 -25.73 9.26 10.51
#